data_AF-A0A7S1N6T4-F1
#
_entry.id   AF-A0A7S1N6T4-F1
#
_cell.length_a   1.000
_cell.length_b   1.000
_cell.length_c   1.000
_cell.angle_alpha   90.00
_cell.angle_beta   90.00
_cell.angle_gamma   90.00
#
_symmetry.space_group_name_H-M   'P 1'
#
loop_
_entity.id
_entity.type
_entity.pdbx_description
1 polymer ?
#
loop_
_entity_poly.entity_id
_entity_poly.type
_entity_poly.pdbx_seq_one_letter_code
_entity_poly.pdbx_strand_id
1 'polypeptide(L)'
;MLAYRYVIAPVGTIGMDYNMVYPDGALDTIGDAVRRKYAIKPRSVFPATPARVLLIKRRSSRGRSFMNGDELKRNLTLRHGFQVDFTDLGTMTFGEQAQIAAQADLVIGVHGAGLNNVYMAPPDACVVEIFPPQLIATHHLLVAASRRLCYIPLV
;
A
#
# COMPACT_ATOMS: atom_id res chain seq x y z
N MET A 1 24.70 -6.62 -4.74
CA MET A 1 23.29 -6.78 -4.32
C MET A 1 23.06 -5.82 -3.16
N LEU A 2 22.36 -4.71 -3.37
CA LEU A 2 22.12 -3.71 -2.32
C LEU A 2 21.02 -4.21 -1.39
N ALA A 3 21.30 -4.25 -0.09
CA ALA A 3 20.44 -4.80 0.94
C ALA A 3 20.22 -3.71 2.01
N TYR A 4 18.95 -3.43 2.36
CA TYR A 4 18.57 -2.35 3.28
C TYR A 4 17.75 -2.87 4.46
N ARG A 5 18.07 -2.39 5.67
CA ARG A 5 17.37 -2.70 6.94
C ARG A 5 16.45 -1.53 7.30
N TYR A 6 15.14 -1.77 7.37
CA TYR A 6 14.15 -0.75 7.72
C TYR A 6 13.68 -0.92 9.18
N VAL A 7 13.67 0.18 9.93
CA VAL A 7 13.19 0.25 11.33
C VAL A 7 12.05 1.28 11.38
N ILE A 8 10.91 0.92 11.97
CA ILE A 8 9.81 1.87 12.19
C ILE A 8 10.16 2.70 13.44
N ALA A 9 10.41 4.00 13.24
CA ALA A 9 10.57 4.99 14.30
C ALA A 9 9.21 5.61 14.70
N PRO A 10 9.09 6.27 15.87
CA PRO A 10 7.88 6.99 16.25
C PRO A 10 7.55 8.04 15.19
N VAL A 11 6.29 8.07 14.75
CA VAL A 11 5.82 8.90 13.64
C VAL A 11 5.95 10.38 14.02
N GLY A 12 6.95 11.06 13.47
CA GLY A 12 6.97 12.50 13.31
C GLY A 12 6.46 12.83 11.91
N THR A 13 5.20 13.23 11.80
CA THR A 13 4.52 13.51 10.54
C THR A 13 5.11 14.76 9.89
N ILE A 14 5.92 14.62 8.84
CA ILE A 14 6.07 15.67 7.83
C ILE A 14 5.00 15.38 6.78
N GLY A 15 3.77 15.79 7.06
CA GLY A 15 2.67 15.75 6.09
C GLY A 15 2.76 16.99 5.22
N MET A 16 3.00 16.83 3.92
CA MET A 16 2.71 17.89 2.95
C MET A 16 1.22 17.79 2.59
N ASP A 17 0.42 18.78 3.00
CA ASP A 17 -0.98 18.94 2.60
C ASP A 17 -1.07 19.28 1.11
N TYR A 18 -1.08 18.27 0.25
CA TYR A 18 -1.51 18.44 -1.13
C TYR A 18 -3.04 18.41 -1.18
N ASN A 19 -3.67 19.57 -1.02
CA ASN A 19 -5.08 19.79 -1.38
C ASN A 19 -5.26 19.75 -2.92
N MET A 20 -4.94 18.62 -3.55
CA MET A 20 -5.36 18.34 -4.92
C MET A 20 -6.77 17.76 -4.90
N VAL A 21 -7.75 18.66 -5.01
CA VAL A 21 -9.16 18.30 -5.16
C VAL A 21 -9.36 17.76 -6.58
N TYR A 22 -9.29 16.43 -6.74
CA TYR A 22 -9.86 15.78 -7.91
C TYR A 22 -11.39 15.79 -7.75
N PRO A 23 -12.17 16.10 -8.80
CA PRO A 23 -13.62 15.99 -8.72
C PRO A 23 -13.98 14.57 -8.30
N ASP A 24 -14.75 14.44 -7.22
CA ASP A 24 -15.23 13.17 -6.69
C ASP A 24 -15.75 12.30 -7.84
N GLY A 25 -15.26 11.07 -7.95
CA GLY A 25 -15.77 10.10 -8.91
C GLY A 25 -15.06 9.99 -10.27
N ALA A 26 -14.19 10.94 -10.67
CA ALA A 26 -13.57 10.90 -12.00
C ALA A 26 -12.68 9.66 -12.22
N LEU A 27 -12.02 9.19 -11.16
CA LEU A 27 -11.24 7.95 -11.17
C LEU A 27 -11.98 6.77 -10.52
N ASP A 28 -13.23 6.91 -10.11
CA ASP A 28 -13.99 5.75 -9.61
C ASP A 28 -14.47 4.86 -10.75
N THR A 29 -14.65 5.38 -11.97
CA THR A 29 -15.15 4.59 -13.11
C THR A 29 -14.29 3.39 -13.48
N ILE A 30 -12.95 3.54 -13.55
CA ILE A 30 -12.05 2.40 -13.83
C ILE A 30 -12.02 1.44 -12.63
N GLY A 31 -11.94 1.97 -11.41
CA GLY A 31 -11.97 1.14 -10.21
C GLY A 31 -13.26 0.33 -10.07
N ASP A 32 -14.40 0.93 -10.38
CA ASP A 32 -15.72 0.30 -10.34
C ASP A 32 -15.90 -0.74 -11.44
N ALA A 33 -15.35 -0.48 -12.63
CA ALA A 33 -15.32 -1.46 -13.70
C ALA A 33 -14.50 -2.70 -13.30
N VAL A 34 -13.33 -2.50 -12.68
CA VAL A 34 -12.50 -3.58 -12.12
C VAL A 34 -13.26 -4.32 -11.03
N ARG A 35 -13.85 -3.59 -10.08
CA ARG A 35 -14.62 -4.19 -8.97
C ARG A 35 -15.77 -5.05 -9.49
N ARG A 36 -16.52 -4.56 -10.47
CA ARG A 36 -17.61 -5.30 -11.11
C ARG A 36 -17.10 -6.55 -11.84
N LYS A 37 -16.05 -6.42 -12.64
CA LYS A 37 -15.48 -7.53 -13.43
C LYS A 37 -15.00 -8.69 -12.56
N TYR A 38 -14.40 -8.38 -11.42
CA TYR A 38 -13.81 -9.38 -10.52
C TYR A 38 -14.67 -9.63 -9.26
N ALA A 39 -15.89 -9.11 -9.21
CA ALA A 39 -16.81 -9.22 -8.06
C ALA A 39 -16.18 -8.79 -6.71
N ILE A 40 -15.30 -7.79 -6.75
CA ILE A 40 -14.58 -7.28 -5.59
C ILE A 40 -15.52 -6.41 -4.76
N LYS A 41 -15.66 -6.75 -3.47
CA LYS A 41 -16.36 -5.93 -2.48
C LYS A 41 -15.33 -5.26 -1.58
N PRO A 42 -15.03 -3.96 -1.76
CA PRO A 42 -14.05 -3.27 -0.93
C PRO A 42 -14.44 -3.31 0.54
N ARG A 43 -13.44 -3.24 1.40
CA ARG A 43 -13.65 -3.01 2.81
C ARG A 43 -14.27 -1.63 3.00
N SER A 44 -15.38 -1.55 3.74
CA SER A 44 -16.20 -0.35 3.84
C SER A 44 -16.20 0.32 5.23
N VAL A 45 -15.46 -0.24 6.19
CA VAL A 45 -15.39 0.24 7.56
C VAL A 45 -13.98 0.78 7.81
N PHE A 46 -13.87 2.00 8.34
CA PHE A 46 -12.60 2.63 8.68
C PHE A 46 -12.71 3.48 9.96
N PRO A 47 -11.76 3.40 10.92
CA PRO A 47 -10.69 2.39 11.00
C PRO A 47 -11.27 1.01 11.32
N ALA A 48 -10.87 0.00 10.56
CA ALA A 48 -11.33 -1.36 10.78
C ALA A 48 -10.50 -2.07 11.86
N THR A 49 -11.14 -2.96 12.64
CA THR A 49 -10.45 -3.74 13.68
C THR A 49 -10.65 -5.25 13.44
N PRO A 50 -9.57 -6.06 13.43
CA PRO A 50 -8.18 -5.62 13.33
C PRO A 50 -7.91 -4.96 11.97
N ALA A 51 -6.98 -4.02 11.93
CA ALA A 51 -6.53 -3.43 10.68
C ALA A 51 -5.82 -4.50 9.83
N ARG A 52 -6.12 -4.51 8.53
CA ARG A 52 -5.50 -5.40 7.54
C ARG A 52 -4.36 -4.67 6.83
N VAL A 53 -3.18 -5.26 6.88
CA VAL A 53 -1.97 -4.71 6.28
C VAL A 53 -1.57 -5.56 5.09
N LEU A 54 -1.53 -4.96 3.91
CA LEU A 54 -0.88 -5.55 2.74
C LEU A 54 0.60 -5.14 2.75
N LEU A 55 1.48 -6.06 3.13
CA LEU A 55 2.93 -5.88 3.04
C LEU A 55 3.43 -6.49 1.72
N ILE A 56 3.79 -5.63 0.76
CA ILE A 56 4.15 -6.05 -0.60
C ILE A 56 5.59 -6.57 -0.62
N LYS A 57 5.73 -7.89 -0.70
CA LYS A 57 7.01 -8.53 -0.94
C LYS A 57 7.44 -8.30 -2.39
N ARG A 58 8.74 -8.12 -2.59
CA ARG A 58 9.40 -8.23 -3.89
C ARG A 58 10.28 -9.47 -3.89
N ARG A 59 10.27 -10.23 -4.98
CA ARG A 59 11.24 -11.30 -5.18
C ARG A 59 12.66 -10.74 -5.05
N SER A 60 13.47 -11.35 -4.19
CA SER A 60 14.84 -10.93 -3.87
C SER A 60 15.73 -10.78 -5.11
N SER A 61 15.50 -11.60 -6.13
CA SER A 61 16.23 -11.54 -7.41
C SER A 61 15.99 -10.27 -8.24
N ARG A 62 14.94 -9.49 -7.94
CA ARG A 62 14.61 -8.24 -8.64
C ARG A 62 15.13 -6.97 -7.93
N GLY A 63 15.91 -7.13 -6.87
CA GLY A 63 16.45 -6.05 -6.05
C GLY A 63 15.37 -5.25 -5.31
N ARG A 64 15.80 -4.40 -4.35
CA ARG A 64 14.92 -3.53 -3.54
C ARG A 64 13.80 -4.30 -2.81
N SER A 65 14.17 -5.35 -2.07
CA SER A 65 13.26 -6.10 -1.20
C SER A 65 13.53 -5.80 0.28
N PHE A 66 12.57 -6.06 1.15
CA PHE A 66 12.79 -6.06 2.59
C PHE A 66 13.84 -7.11 2.97
N MET A 67 14.94 -6.72 3.62
CA MET A 67 15.86 -7.67 4.23
C MET A 67 15.24 -8.36 5.44
N ASN A 68 14.43 -7.61 6.20
CA ASN A 68 13.81 -8.03 7.45
C ASN A 68 12.28 -8.11 7.34
N GLY A 69 11.75 -8.50 6.18
CA GLY A 69 10.30 -8.52 5.92
C GLY A 69 9.50 -9.40 6.90
N ASP A 70 10.05 -10.56 7.29
CA ASP A 70 9.41 -11.45 8.27
C ASP A 70 9.43 -10.86 9.69
N GLU A 71 10.48 -10.12 10.05
CA GLU A 71 10.57 -9.40 11.32
C GLU A 71 9.55 -8.25 11.34
N LEU A 72 9.45 -7.50 10.24
CA LEU A 72 8.47 -6.44 10.08
C LEU A 72 7.04 -6.98 10.21
N LYS A 73 6.71 -8.07 9.50
CA LYS A 73 5.42 -8.78 9.63
C LYS A 73 5.15 -9.14 11.09
N ARG A 74 6.13 -9.77 11.75
CA ARG A 74 6.00 -10.21 13.15
C ARG A 74 5.73 -9.03 14.08
N ASN A 75 6.44 -7.91 13.92
CA ASN A 75 6.24 -6.73 14.76
C ASN A 75 4.86 -6.10 14.52
N LEU A 76 4.42 -5.97 13.27
CA LEU A 76 3.09 -5.46 12.93
C LEU A 76 1.98 -6.32 13.54
N THR A 77 2.11 -7.65 13.51
CA THR A 77 1.13 -8.56 14.11
C THR A 77 1.18 -8.53 15.63
N LEU A 78 2.35 -8.77 16.25
CA LEU A 78 2.45 -8.98 17.70
C LEU A 78 2.34 -7.69 18.52
N ARG A 79 2.85 -6.56 18.00
CA ARG A 79 2.86 -5.29 18.75
C ARG A 79 1.63 -4.43 18.48
N HIS A 80 1.03 -4.55 17.29
CA HIS A 80 -0.08 -3.69 16.87
C HIS A 80 -1.39 -4.45 16.62
N GLY A 81 -1.39 -5.79 16.70
CA GLY A 81 -2.60 -6.61 16.49
C GLY A 81 -3.09 -6.63 15.05
N PHE A 82 -2.24 -6.25 14.09
CA PHE A 82 -2.63 -6.18 12.68
C PHE A 82 -2.67 -7.55 12.01
N GLN A 83 -3.64 -7.74 11.12
CA GLN A 83 -3.67 -8.88 10.20
C GLN A 83 -2.78 -8.57 8.99
N VAL A 84 -1.61 -9.20 8.90
CA VAL A 84 -0.61 -8.86 7.89
C VAL A 84 -0.55 -9.91 6.78
N ASP A 85 -0.97 -9.50 5.60
CA ASP A 85 -0.78 -10.23 4.35
C ASP A 85 0.59 -9.86 3.75
N PHE A 86 1.61 -10.69 4.01
CA PHE A 86 2.96 -10.51 3.44
C PHE A 86 3.14 -11.36 2.18
N THR A 87 2.94 -10.76 1.00
CA THR A 87 2.82 -11.52 -0.27
C THR A 87 3.59 -10.89 -1.42
N ASP A 88 4.05 -11.72 -2.36
CA ASP A 88 4.63 -11.28 -3.65
C ASP A 88 3.50 -11.17 -4.67
N LEU A 89 3.04 -9.94 -4.94
CA LEU A 89 1.97 -9.71 -5.90
C LEU A 89 2.33 -10.20 -7.31
N GLY A 90 3.62 -10.33 -7.64
CA GLY A 90 4.07 -10.85 -8.93
C GLY A 90 3.77 -12.34 -9.15
N THR A 91 3.30 -13.07 -8.13
CA THR A 91 2.84 -14.47 -8.26
C THR A 91 1.32 -14.59 -8.29
N MET A 92 0.59 -13.48 -8.23
CA MET A 92 -0.87 -13.43 -8.20
C MET A 92 -1.43 -12.94 -9.53
N THR A 93 -2.60 -13.44 -9.91
CA THR A 93 -3.40 -12.86 -11.00
C THR A 93 -3.82 -11.43 -10.66
N PHE A 94 -4.14 -10.63 -11.68
CA PHE A 94 -4.61 -9.26 -11.44
C PHE A 94 -5.84 -9.19 -10.53
N GLY A 95 -6.81 -10.11 -10.70
CA GLY A 95 -8.01 -10.15 -9.86
C GLY A 95 -7.70 -10.41 -8.39
N GLU A 96 -6.76 -11.31 -8.10
CA GLU A 96 -6.30 -11.57 -6.74
C GLU A 96 -5.54 -10.38 -6.14
N GLN A 97 -4.69 -9.71 -6.92
CA GLN A 97 -3.99 -8.50 -6.49
C GLN A 97 -4.98 -7.38 -6.14
N ALA A 98 -5.99 -7.18 -7.00
CA ALA A 98 -7.02 -6.19 -6.77
C ALA A 98 -7.88 -6.52 -5.54
N GLN A 99 -8.25 -7.80 -5.37
CA GLN A 99 -9.03 -8.26 -4.23
C GLN A 99 -8.29 -8.04 -2.90
N ILE A 100 -7.01 -8.42 -2.81
CA ILE A 100 -6.25 -8.28 -1.56
C ILE A 100 -6.00 -6.81 -1.22
N ALA A 101 -5.74 -5.96 -2.22
CA ALA A 101 -5.57 -4.53 -2.01
C ALA A 101 -6.87 -3.83 -1.60
N ALA A 102 -8.02 -4.24 -2.15
CA ALA A 102 -9.34 -3.70 -1.78
C ALA A 102 -9.78 -4.07 -0.35
N GLN A 103 -9.07 -4.99 0.31
CA GLN A 103 -9.28 -5.33 1.72
C GLN A 103 -8.27 -4.68 2.67
N ALA A 104 -7.25 -3.98 2.14
CA ALA A 104 -6.18 -3.44 2.95
C ALA A 104 -6.58 -2.09 3.59
N ASP A 105 -6.37 -1.99 4.91
CA ASP A 105 -6.44 -0.72 5.64
C ASP A 105 -5.09 0.03 5.56
N LEU A 106 -4.00 -0.71 5.40
CA LEU A 106 -2.65 -0.18 5.24
C LEU A 106 -1.91 -0.97 4.16
N VAL A 107 -1.33 -0.28 3.18
CA VAL A 107 -0.46 -0.87 2.16
C VAL A 107 0.97 -0.41 2.41
N ILE A 108 1.89 -1.34 2.64
CA ILE A 108 3.32 -1.05 2.85
C ILE A 108 4.12 -1.70 1.75
N GLY A 109 4.96 -0.94 1.06
CA GLY A 109 5.77 -1.48 -0.03
C GLY A 109 6.98 -0.64 -0.36
N VAL A 110 8.00 -1.31 -0.94
CA VAL A 110 9.12 -0.61 -1.57
C VAL A 110 8.69 -0.09 -2.93
N HIS A 111 9.06 1.14 -3.24
CA HIS A 111 8.75 1.84 -4.48
C HIS A 111 8.81 0.94 -5.74
N GLY A 112 7.73 0.92 -6.50
CA GLY A 112 7.63 0.25 -7.81
C GLY A 112 6.24 -0.29 -8.11
N ALA A 113 6.11 -0.98 -9.25
CA ALA A 113 4.82 -1.36 -9.85
C ALA A 113 3.85 -2.14 -8.94
N GLY A 114 4.33 -2.85 -7.93
CA GLY A 114 3.46 -3.53 -6.97
C GLY A 114 2.54 -2.55 -6.21
N LEU A 115 3.04 -1.35 -5.91
CA LEU A 115 2.28 -0.31 -5.22
C LEU A 115 1.17 0.31 -6.07
N ASN A 116 1.13 0.11 -7.39
CA ASN A 116 -0.02 0.56 -8.20
C ASN A 116 -1.35 -0.06 -7.75
N ASN A 117 -1.32 -1.19 -7.04
CA ASN A 117 -2.50 -1.82 -6.46
C ASN A 117 -3.18 -0.96 -5.38
N VAL A 118 -2.54 0.10 -4.84
CA VAL A 118 -3.17 1.05 -3.92
C VAL A 118 -4.39 1.73 -4.53
N TYR A 119 -4.48 1.80 -5.86
CA TYR A 119 -5.67 2.27 -6.55
C TYR A 119 -6.93 1.45 -6.22
N MET A 120 -6.77 0.17 -5.86
CA MET A 120 -7.87 -0.70 -5.44
C MET A 120 -8.21 -0.58 -3.95
N ALA A 121 -7.34 0.06 -3.15
CA ALA A 121 -7.58 0.24 -1.72
C ALA A 121 -8.85 1.06 -1.46
N PRO A 122 -9.56 0.76 -0.35
CA PRO A 122 -10.73 1.53 0.04
C PRO A 122 -10.32 2.97 0.39
N PRO A 123 -11.24 3.94 0.24
CA PRO A 123 -11.00 5.30 0.74
C PRO A 123 -10.59 5.28 2.22
N ASP A 124 -9.82 6.28 2.64
CA ASP A 124 -9.27 6.43 3.99
C ASP A 124 -8.21 5.40 4.39
N ALA A 125 -7.89 4.42 3.53
CA ALA A 125 -6.71 3.58 3.71
C ALA A 125 -5.40 4.36 3.61
N CYS A 126 -4.36 3.82 4.23
CA CYS A 126 -3.04 4.44 4.25
C CYS A 126 -2.05 3.68 3.35
N VAL A 127 -1.16 4.42 2.70
CA VAL A 127 -0.03 3.88 1.92
C VAL A 127 1.27 4.34 2.57
N VAL A 128 2.14 3.39 2.93
CA VAL A 128 3.51 3.65 3.34
C VAL A 128 4.42 3.21 2.20
N GLU A 129 4.99 4.18 1.51
CA GLU A 129 5.90 3.93 0.40
C GLU A 129 7.34 4.12 0.83
N ILE A 130 8.15 3.08 0.61
CA ILE A 130 9.56 3.07 0.98
C ILE A 130 10.40 3.29 -0.27
N PHE A 131 11.09 4.42 -0.33
CA PHE A 131 11.96 4.81 -1.44
C PHE A 131 13.38 4.27 -1.24
N PRO A 132 14.05 3.81 -2.31
CA PRO A 132 15.49 3.63 -2.26
C PRO A 132 16.19 5.01 -2.23
N PRO A 133 17.40 5.12 -1.66
CA PRO A 133 18.03 6.40 -1.27
C PRO A 133 18.42 7.37 -2.41
N GLN A 134 17.98 7.12 -3.66
CA GLN A 134 18.23 7.97 -4.84
C GLN A 134 17.02 8.05 -5.78
N LEU A 135 15.81 7.75 -5.29
CA LEU A 135 14.60 7.79 -6.08
C LEU A 135 13.51 8.55 -5.34
N ILE A 136 13.02 9.62 -5.94
CA ILE A 136 11.79 10.28 -5.53
C ILE A 136 10.90 10.28 -6.77
N ALA A 137 9.72 9.67 -6.64
CA ALA A 137 8.76 9.60 -7.73
C ALA A 137 7.36 9.78 -7.15
N THR A 138 6.55 10.59 -7.84
CA THR A 138 5.29 11.12 -7.31
C THR A 138 4.05 10.34 -7.73
N HIS A 139 4.16 9.35 -8.61
CA HIS A 139 2.99 8.70 -9.21
C HIS A 139 2.06 8.02 -8.18
N HIS A 140 2.60 7.34 -7.16
CA HIS A 140 1.74 6.76 -6.12
C HIS A 140 1.13 7.82 -5.19
N LEU A 141 1.82 8.94 -4.95
CA LEU A 141 1.25 10.10 -4.24
C LEU A 141 0.05 10.67 -5.03
N LEU A 142 0.18 10.81 -6.35
CA LEU A 142 -0.92 11.28 -7.20
C LEU A 142 -2.13 10.32 -7.15
N VAL A 143 -1.87 9.00 -7.22
CA VAL A 143 -2.92 7.99 -7.08
C VAL A 143 -3.58 8.08 -5.70
N ALA A 144 -2.79 8.19 -4.62
CA ALA A 144 -3.30 8.30 -3.26
C ALA A 144 -4.19 9.53 -3.06
N ALA A 145 -3.74 10.71 -3.51
CA ALA A 145 -4.51 11.95 -3.46
C ALA A 145 -5.84 11.82 -4.20
N SER A 146 -5.82 11.22 -5.38
CA SER A 146 -7.01 11.03 -6.22
C SER A 146 -8.03 10.02 -5.68
N ARG A 147 -7.64 9.25 -4.64
CA ARG A 147 -8.42 8.17 -4.03
C ARG A 147 -8.75 8.46 -2.56
N ARG A 148 -8.42 9.66 -2.04
CA ARG A 148 -8.57 10.04 -0.63
C ARG A 148 -7.86 9.03 0.29
N LEU A 149 -6.62 8.68 -0.06
CA LEU A 149 -5.77 7.82 0.76
C LEU A 149 -4.79 8.67 1.58
N CYS A 150 -4.50 8.24 2.80
CA CYS A 150 -3.35 8.75 3.54
C CYS A 150 -2.07 8.23 2.88
N TYR A 151 -1.03 9.06 2.76
CA TYR A 151 0.22 8.69 2.09
C TYR A 151 1.44 9.13 2.91
N ILE A 152 2.34 8.19 3.17
CA ILE A 152 3.54 8.38 3.99
C ILE A 152 4.76 7.91 3.18
N PRO A 153 5.60 8.85 2.67
CA PRO A 153 6.87 8.50 2.06
C PRO A 153 7.93 8.25 3.15
N LEU A 154 8.67 7.15 3.03
CA LEU A 154 9.85 6.84 3.83
C LEU A 154 11.06 6.81 2.89
N VAL A 155 12.02 7.72 3.09
CA VAL A 155 13.25 7.87 2.30
C VAL A 155 14.47 7.42 3.08
#